data_AF-A0A9E0RYL7-F1
#
_entry.id   AF-A0A9E0RYL7-F1
#
_cell.length_a   1.000
_cell.length_b   1.000
_cell.length_c   1.000
_cell.angle_alpha   90.00
_cell.angle_beta   90.00
_cell.angle_gamma   90.00
#
_symmetry.space_group_name_H-M   'P 1'
#
loop_
_entity.id
_entity.type
_entity.pdbx_description
1 polymer ?
#
loop_
_entity_poly.entity_id
_entity_poly.type
_entity_poly.pdbx_seq_one_letter_code
_entity_poly.pdbx_strand_id
1 'polypeptide(L)'
;MGAPAGVAASLASEDLTYLDAVVLWSLQAADIEGLDEVRNASWRAGRQDPLLVVGPEGTGTVINAINLAYEQADALRIVEEGMPPGGFDAALLVGEELRGHGWVMAYDTGDLRIQVQPQGQVRQPVRIHYARDVLLVPCGSALEADEASETSDEMVIGCTPGEAAWPVTAPVFVVRN
;
A
#
# COMPACT_ATOMS: atom_id res chain seq x y z
N MET A 1 -7.48 -1.69 3.38
CA MET A 1 -6.03 -1.94 3.34
C MET A 1 -5.35 -0.60 3.49
N GLY A 2 -4.23 -0.64 4.19
CA GLY A 2 -3.43 0.47 4.65
C GLY A 2 -2.31 -0.14 5.50
N ALA A 3 -1.60 0.67 6.26
CA ALA A 3 -0.68 0.21 7.30
C ALA A 3 -1.33 0.40 8.68
N PRO A 4 -2.21 -0.52 9.13
CA PRO A 4 -2.75 -0.45 10.49
C PRO A 4 -1.67 -0.71 11.52
N ALA A 5 -1.91 -0.28 12.76
CA ALA A 5 -1.02 -0.55 13.88
C ALA A 5 -0.73 -2.07 14.02
N GLY A 6 0.52 -2.42 14.27
CA GLY A 6 0.98 -3.79 14.41
C GLY A 6 1.18 -4.56 13.11
N VAL A 7 0.92 -3.98 11.93
CA VAL A 7 1.02 -4.70 10.64
C VAL A 7 2.42 -5.25 10.37
N ALA A 8 3.46 -4.56 10.84
CA ALA A 8 4.84 -5.01 10.64
C ALA A 8 5.12 -6.36 11.33
N ALA A 9 4.41 -6.67 12.42
CA ALA A 9 4.58 -7.92 13.15
C ALA A 9 3.99 -9.14 12.43
N SER A 10 3.12 -8.94 11.44
CA SER A 10 2.56 -10.02 10.64
C SER A 10 3.33 -10.29 9.34
N LEU A 11 4.41 -9.55 9.07
CA LEU A 11 5.24 -9.71 7.86
C LEU A 11 6.51 -10.49 8.18
N ALA A 12 6.94 -11.37 7.27
CA ALA A 12 8.23 -12.04 7.43
C ALA A 12 9.38 -11.06 7.18
N SER A 13 10.53 -11.31 7.80
CA SER A 13 11.72 -10.47 7.57
C SER A 13 12.14 -10.46 6.11
N GLU A 14 11.97 -11.57 5.39
CA GLU A 14 12.28 -11.67 3.97
C GLU A 14 11.36 -10.76 3.13
N ASP A 15 10.05 -10.78 3.40
CA ASP A 15 9.09 -9.89 2.75
C ASP A 15 9.44 -8.41 2.99
N LEU A 16 9.88 -8.08 4.20
CA LEU A 16 10.28 -6.73 4.59
C LEU A 16 11.58 -6.26 3.90
N THR A 17 12.52 -7.17 3.64
CA THR A 17 13.75 -6.87 2.89
C THR A 17 13.45 -6.50 1.44
N TYR A 18 12.48 -7.19 0.82
CA TYR A 18 12.07 -7.01 -0.57
C TYR A 18 10.82 -6.15 -0.74
N LEU A 19 10.47 -5.35 0.28
CA LEU A 19 9.29 -4.48 0.22
C LEU A 19 9.56 -3.27 -0.68
N ASP A 20 8.93 -3.24 -1.85
CA ASP A 20 9.13 -2.17 -2.84
C ASP A 20 8.21 -0.96 -2.61
N ALA A 21 6.96 -1.18 -2.19
CA ALA A 21 5.98 -0.13 -2.04
C ALA A 21 4.88 -0.44 -1.02
N VAL A 22 4.27 0.62 -0.49
CA VAL A 22 3.02 0.56 0.28
C VAL A 22 1.96 1.37 -0.47
N VAL A 23 0.81 0.75 -0.74
CA VAL A 23 -0.34 1.44 -1.35
C VAL A 23 -1.38 1.72 -0.28
N LEU A 24 -1.63 3.00 0.00
CA LEU A 24 -2.61 3.49 0.95
C LEU A 24 -3.95 3.76 0.24
N TRP A 25 -5.04 3.22 0.78
CA TRP A 25 -6.38 3.52 0.26
C TRP A 25 -7.01 4.76 0.87
N SER A 26 -6.55 5.12 2.07
CA SER A 26 -7.04 6.27 2.82
C SER A 26 -5.92 6.84 3.68
N LEU A 27 -6.09 8.09 4.11
CA LEU A 27 -5.26 8.72 5.14
C LEU A 27 -6.00 8.76 6.49
N GLN A 28 -7.01 7.91 6.69
CA GLN A 28 -7.60 7.74 8.02
C GLN A 28 -6.52 7.20 8.95
N ALA A 29 -6.50 7.67 10.21
CA ALA A 29 -5.50 7.29 11.19
C ALA A 29 -5.32 5.76 11.27
N ALA A 30 -6.42 5.01 11.35
CA ALA A 30 -6.40 3.55 11.43
C ALA A 30 -5.76 2.84 10.21
N ASP A 31 -5.68 3.52 9.06
CA ASP A 31 -5.08 2.98 7.84
C ASP A 31 -3.61 3.43 7.64
N ILE A 32 -3.06 4.30 8.50
CA ILE A 32 -1.67 4.81 8.38
C ILE A 32 -0.84 4.66 9.67
N GLU A 33 -1.45 4.32 10.79
CA GLU A 33 -0.82 4.31 12.12
C GLU A 33 0.39 3.39 12.24
N GLY A 34 0.44 2.29 11.50
CA GLY A 34 1.57 1.35 11.48
C GLY A 34 2.57 1.60 10.35
N LEU A 35 2.46 2.71 9.61
CA LEU A 35 3.35 2.97 8.47
C LEU A 35 4.81 3.17 8.90
N ASP A 36 5.02 3.80 10.05
CA ASP A 36 6.34 3.97 10.66
C ASP A 36 6.91 2.63 11.19
N GLU A 37 6.06 1.71 11.66
CA GLU A 37 6.48 0.36 12.01
C GLU A 37 7.02 -0.37 10.77
N VAL A 38 6.29 -0.34 9.66
CA VAL A 38 6.70 -0.96 8.38
C VAL A 38 8.00 -0.34 7.87
N ARG A 39 8.10 0.98 7.93
CA ARG A 39 9.32 1.73 7.60
C ARG A 39 10.52 1.20 8.39
N ASN A 40 10.41 1.18 9.71
CA ASN A 40 11.51 0.81 10.60
C ASN A 40 11.85 -0.69 10.50
N ALA A 41 10.83 -1.55 10.36
CA ALA A 41 11.01 -2.99 10.23
C ALA A 41 11.70 -3.34 8.90
N SER A 42 11.25 -2.77 7.78
CA SER A 42 11.89 -2.98 6.46
C SER A 42 13.31 -2.43 6.40
N TRP A 43 13.56 -1.28 7.03
CA TRP A 43 14.90 -0.71 7.13
C TRP A 43 15.87 -1.62 7.88
N ARG A 44 15.43 -2.18 9.02
CA ARG A 44 16.21 -3.14 9.80
C ARG A 44 16.36 -4.49 9.10
N ALA A 45 15.37 -4.90 8.32
CA ALA A 45 15.41 -6.12 7.51
C ALA A 45 16.38 -6.01 6.32
N GLY A 46 16.82 -4.80 5.97
CA GLY A 46 17.84 -4.60 4.93
C GLY A 46 17.31 -4.14 3.58
N ARG A 47 16.09 -3.60 3.50
CA ARG A 47 15.65 -2.83 2.33
C ARG A 47 16.68 -1.73 2.03
N GLN A 48 17.11 -1.62 0.77
CA GLN A 48 18.25 -0.77 0.37
C GLN A 48 17.82 0.62 -0.15
N ASP A 49 16.62 0.74 -0.70
CA ASP A 49 16.12 1.97 -1.32
C ASP A 49 14.97 2.55 -0.49
N PRO A 50 14.76 3.88 -0.44
CA PRO A 50 13.61 4.50 0.23
C PRO A 50 12.27 3.83 -0.13
N LEU A 51 11.36 3.70 0.85
CA LEU A 51 10.11 2.99 0.65
C LEU A 51 9.11 3.91 -0.05
N LEU A 52 8.69 3.52 -1.24
CA LEU A 52 7.63 4.19 -1.97
C LEU A 52 6.30 4.02 -1.23
N VAL A 53 5.58 5.12 -1.01
CA VAL A 53 4.23 5.12 -0.45
C VAL A 53 3.32 5.85 -1.41
N VAL A 54 2.41 5.11 -2.01
CA VAL A 54 1.46 5.63 -3.01
C VAL A 54 0.09 5.72 -2.37
N GLY A 55 -0.60 6.84 -2.51
CA GLY A 55 -1.89 7.01 -1.86
C GLY A 55 -2.71 8.17 -2.39
N PRO A 56 -3.85 8.50 -1.75
CA PRO A 56 -4.70 9.59 -2.16
C PRO A 56 -4.02 10.96 -1.99
N GLU A 57 -4.70 12.02 -2.42
CA GLU A 57 -4.27 13.41 -2.18
C GLU A 57 -3.92 13.64 -0.70
N GLY A 58 -2.80 14.32 -0.44
CA GLY A 58 -2.27 14.54 0.91
C GLY A 58 -1.24 13.51 1.36
N THR A 59 -1.03 12.43 0.61
CA THR A 59 -0.01 11.40 0.93
C THR A 59 1.37 12.03 1.05
N GLY A 60 1.76 12.92 0.13
CA GLY A 60 3.07 13.59 0.21
C GLY A 60 3.25 14.39 1.49
N THR A 61 2.20 15.09 1.95
CA THR A 61 2.23 15.85 3.21
C THR A 61 2.40 14.93 4.43
N VAL A 62 1.64 13.83 4.49
CA VAL A 62 1.75 12.86 5.59
C VAL A 62 3.14 12.24 5.63
N ILE A 63 3.68 11.83 4.49
CA ILE A 63 5.00 11.21 4.39
C ILE A 63 6.11 12.17 4.83
N ASN A 64 6.05 13.44 4.40
CA ASN A 64 7.00 14.45 4.83
C ASN A 64 6.95 14.67 6.36
N ALA A 65 5.76 14.67 6.95
CA ALA A 65 5.60 14.80 8.40
C ALA A 65 6.19 13.60 9.15
N ILE A 66 6.00 12.37 8.65
CA ILE A 66 6.58 11.16 9.23
C ILE A 66 8.12 11.20 9.13
N ASN A 67 8.68 11.51 7.96
CA ASN A 67 10.13 11.62 7.79
C ASN A 67 10.72 12.67 8.75
N LEU A 68 10.08 13.84 8.88
CA LEU A 68 10.51 14.88 9.80
C LEU A 68 10.46 14.43 11.27
N ALA A 69 9.43 13.66 11.66
CA ALA A 69 9.30 13.14 13.02
C ALA A 69 10.42 12.16 13.38
N TYR A 70 10.93 11.40 12.40
CA TYR A 70 11.92 10.35 12.62
C TYR A 70 13.37 10.77 12.37
N GLU A 71 13.62 11.88 11.67
CA GLU A 71 14.96 12.34 11.28
C GLU A 71 15.97 12.34 12.44
N GLN A 72 15.61 12.94 13.58
CA GLN A 72 16.50 13.01 14.74
C GLN A 72 16.67 11.65 15.43
N ALA A 73 15.60 10.86 15.51
CA ALA A 73 15.62 9.54 16.13
C ALA A 73 16.52 8.58 15.32
N ASP A 74 16.47 8.63 14.01
CA ASP A 74 17.31 7.81 13.13
C ASP A 74 18.78 8.16 13.26
N ALA A 75 19.10 9.46 13.29
CA ALA A 75 20.48 9.92 13.46
C ALA A 75 21.05 9.46 14.81
N LEU A 76 20.28 9.62 15.90
CA LEU A 76 20.68 9.15 17.21
C LEU A 76 20.89 7.64 17.23
N ARG A 77 19.95 6.89 16.64
CA ARG A 77 20.02 5.43 16.57
C ARG A 77 21.26 4.95 15.84
N ILE A 78 21.66 5.60 14.74
CA ILE A 78 22.89 5.25 14.02
C ILE A 78 24.14 5.49 14.89
N VAL A 79 24.15 6.55 15.68
CA VAL A 79 25.27 6.84 16.61
C VAL A 79 25.34 5.81 17.74
N GLU A 80 24.19 5.42 18.29
CA GLU A 80 24.12 4.53 19.46
C GLU A 80 24.22 3.04 19.11
N GLU A 81 23.60 2.61 18.01
CA GLU A 81 23.44 1.20 17.63
C GLU A 81 24.20 0.81 16.36
N GLY A 82 24.72 1.80 15.63
CA GLY A 82 25.35 1.59 14.32
C GLY A 82 24.35 1.59 13.15
N MET A 83 24.91 1.51 11.94
CA MET A 83 24.15 1.54 10.70
C MET A 83 23.35 0.24 10.50
N PRO A 84 22.03 0.31 10.21
CA PRO A 84 21.26 -0.88 9.85
C PRO A 84 21.72 -1.50 8.55
N PRO A 85 21.31 -2.77 8.30
CA PRO A 85 21.56 -3.43 7.03
C PRO A 85 21.06 -2.65 5.81
N GLY A 86 19.99 -1.85 5.94
CA GLY A 86 19.45 -1.03 4.86
C GLY A 86 20.26 0.24 4.53
N GLY A 87 21.26 0.61 5.33
CA GLY A 87 22.04 1.83 5.10
C GLY A 87 21.32 3.11 5.54
N PHE A 88 21.86 4.29 5.22
CA PHE A 88 21.33 5.56 5.73
C PHE A 88 20.03 5.97 5.01
N ASP A 89 20.06 5.93 3.68
CA ASP A 89 18.99 6.51 2.85
C ASP A 89 17.71 5.66 2.84
N ALA A 90 17.81 4.35 3.10
CA ALA A 90 16.65 3.47 3.16
C ALA A 90 15.69 3.79 4.31
N ALA A 91 16.09 4.57 5.31
CA ALA A 91 15.17 5.02 6.36
C ALA A 91 14.02 5.89 5.77
N LEU A 92 14.22 6.52 4.62
CA LEU A 92 13.25 7.46 4.07
C LEU A 92 12.02 6.78 3.48
N LEU A 93 10.90 7.48 3.59
CA LEU A 93 9.69 7.23 2.82
C LEU A 93 9.59 8.23 1.65
N VAL A 94 9.12 7.78 0.49
CA VAL A 94 8.86 8.62 -0.68
C VAL A 94 7.36 8.62 -0.96
N GLY A 95 6.70 9.77 -0.80
CA GLY A 95 5.26 9.88 -1.01
C GLY A 95 4.90 10.21 -2.45
N GLU A 96 4.05 9.40 -3.07
CA GLU A 96 3.45 9.66 -4.39
C GLU A 96 1.93 9.79 -4.26
N GLU A 97 1.40 10.87 -4.82
CA GLU A 97 -0.03 11.13 -4.79
C GLU A 97 -0.71 10.69 -6.08
N LEU A 98 -1.76 9.89 -5.93
CA LEU A 98 -2.63 9.49 -7.02
C LEU A 98 -3.52 10.66 -7.42
N ARG A 99 -3.14 11.30 -8.53
CA ARG A 99 -3.89 12.41 -9.14
C ARG A 99 -4.41 12.01 -10.51
N GLY A 100 -5.66 12.35 -10.79
CA GLY A 100 -6.25 12.13 -12.11
C GLY A 100 -7.75 11.91 -12.07
N HIS A 101 -8.32 11.70 -13.26
CA HIS A 101 -9.70 11.25 -13.43
C HIS A 101 -9.68 9.86 -14.07
N GLY A 102 -10.52 8.95 -13.57
CA GLY A 102 -10.51 7.55 -14.01
C GLY A 102 -9.41 6.73 -13.32
N TRP A 103 -9.01 5.62 -13.96
CA TRP A 103 -7.99 4.71 -13.43
C TRP A 103 -6.58 5.31 -13.60
N VAL A 104 -5.86 5.44 -12.50
CA VAL A 104 -4.49 5.96 -12.43
C VAL A 104 -3.55 4.84 -12.01
N MET A 105 -2.38 4.75 -12.64
CA MET A 105 -1.37 3.76 -12.25
C MET A 105 -0.74 4.15 -10.92
N ALA A 106 -0.85 3.27 -9.93
CA ALA A 106 -0.24 3.41 -8.61
C ALA A 106 1.08 2.66 -8.49
N TYR A 107 1.24 1.55 -9.20
CA TYR A 107 2.46 0.76 -9.17
C TYR A 107 2.57 -0.12 -10.41
N ASP A 108 3.77 -0.26 -10.98
CA ASP A 108 4.00 -1.02 -12.22
C ASP A 108 5.40 -1.65 -12.23
N THR A 109 5.47 -2.98 -12.19
CA THR A 109 6.71 -3.77 -12.36
C THR A 109 6.78 -4.44 -13.74
N GLY A 110 5.82 -4.20 -14.62
CA GLY A 110 5.57 -4.94 -15.85
C GLY A 110 4.65 -6.15 -15.63
N ASP A 111 4.99 -6.99 -14.66
CA ASP A 111 4.22 -8.22 -14.36
C ASP A 111 3.07 -7.98 -13.38
N LEU A 112 3.29 -7.08 -12.40
CA LEU A 112 2.27 -6.60 -11.47
C LEU A 112 1.99 -5.14 -11.78
N ARG A 113 0.72 -4.81 -12.05
CA ARG A 113 0.27 -3.43 -12.19
C ARG A 113 -0.90 -3.17 -11.27
N ILE A 114 -0.83 -2.08 -10.51
CA ILE A 114 -1.88 -1.66 -9.59
C ILE A 114 -2.41 -0.34 -10.10
N GLN A 115 -3.69 -0.30 -10.45
CA GLN A 115 -4.41 0.92 -10.77
C GLN A 115 -5.37 1.26 -9.64
N VAL A 116 -5.56 2.55 -9.40
CA VAL A 116 -6.48 3.07 -8.39
C VAL A 116 -7.35 4.12 -9.05
N GLN A 117 -8.61 4.21 -8.65
CA GLN A 117 -9.52 5.23 -9.15
C GLN A 117 -9.71 6.36 -8.13
N PRO A 118 -8.89 7.42 -8.17
CA PRO A 118 -9.02 8.55 -7.26
C PRO A 118 -10.28 9.36 -7.57
N GLN A 119 -11.36 9.17 -6.81
CA GLN A 119 -12.61 9.92 -6.96
C GLN A 119 -12.88 10.92 -5.81
N GLY A 120 -11.85 11.44 -5.14
CA GLY A 120 -12.02 12.31 -3.95
C GLY A 120 -12.72 11.61 -2.77
N GLN A 121 -12.86 10.29 -2.85
CA GLN A 121 -13.48 9.43 -1.85
C GLN A 121 -12.42 8.95 -0.85
N VAL A 122 -12.88 8.68 0.37
CA VAL A 122 -12.02 8.17 1.46
C VAL A 122 -11.58 6.72 1.20
N ARG A 123 -12.30 5.96 0.38
CA ARG A 123 -11.98 4.58 0.02
C ARG A 123 -12.01 4.43 -1.50
N GLN A 124 -10.88 4.08 -2.09
CA GLN A 124 -10.69 4.07 -3.54
C GLN A 124 -10.73 2.62 -4.07
N PRO A 125 -11.45 2.35 -5.17
CA PRO A 125 -11.36 1.08 -5.88
C PRO A 125 -9.94 0.84 -6.41
N VAL A 126 -9.51 -0.43 -6.37
CA VAL A 126 -8.18 -0.84 -6.84
C VAL A 126 -8.29 -1.99 -7.82
N ARG A 127 -7.62 -1.86 -8.95
CA ARG A 127 -7.47 -2.92 -9.94
C ARG A 127 -6.04 -3.44 -9.90
N ILE A 128 -5.89 -4.74 -9.73
CA ILE A 128 -4.62 -5.44 -9.68
C ILE A 128 -4.53 -6.33 -10.91
N HIS A 129 -3.59 -6.03 -11.79
CA HIS A 129 -3.27 -6.84 -12.95
C HIS A 129 -2.13 -7.77 -12.60
N TYR A 130 -2.43 -9.06 -12.42
CA TYR A 130 -1.41 -10.09 -12.18
C TYR A 130 -1.92 -11.47 -12.60
N ALA A 131 -1.46 -11.97 -13.76
CA ALA A 131 -1.93 -13.19 -14.42
C ALA A 131 -3.43 -13.22 -14.81
N ARG A 132 -4.33 -12.78 -13.92
CA ARG A 132 -5.74 -12.46 -14.09
C ARG A 132 -6.02 -11.14 -13.35
N ASP A 133 -6.90 -10.32 -13.91
CA ASP A 133 -7.24 -9.04 -13.31
C ASP A 133 -8.15 -9.24 -12.09
N VAL A 134 -7.86 -8.50 -11.02
CA VAL A 134 -8.61 -8.50 -9.76
C VAL A 134 -9.05 -7.09 -9.46
N LEU A 135 -10.34 -6.92 -9.22
CA LEU A 135 -10.90 -5.67 -8.78
C LEU A 135 -11.27 -5.74 -7.30
N LEU A 136 -10.70 -4.84 -6.50
CA LEU A 136 -11.04 -4.63 -5.11
C LEU A 136 -11.95 -3.40 -5.01
N VAL A 137 -13.19 -3.62 -4.56
CA VAL A 137 -14.21 -2.58 -4.37
C VAL A 137 -14.50 -2.44 -2.87
N PRO A 138 -13.82 -1.52 -2.16
CA PRO A 138 -13.98 -1.38 -0.73
C PRO A 138 -15.36 -0.84 -0.35
N CYS A 139 -15.87 -1.19 0.84
CA CYS A 139 -17.21 -0.77 1.25
C CYS A 139 -17.31 0.74 1.33
N GLY A 140 -18.36 1.30 0.75
CA GLY A 140 -18.56 2.74 0.69
C GLY A 140 -17.71 3.43 -0.38
N SER A 141 -17.12 2.70 -1.34
CA SER A 141 -16.66 3.31 -2.59
C SER A 141 -17.83 3.79 -3.43
N ALA A 142 -17.61 4.81 -4.25
CA ALA A 142 -18.59 5.29 -5.23
C ALA A 142 -18.76 4.36 -6.44
N LEU A 143 -17.87 3.38 -6.60
CA LEU A 143 -17.96 2.36 -7.63
C LEU A 143 -18.79 1.18 -7.09
N GLU A 144 -19.95 0.92 -7.68
CA GLU A 144 -20.76 -0.27 -7.39
C GLU A 144 -20.12 -1.49 -8.09
N ALA A 145 -20.12 -2.66 -7.45
CA ALA A 145 -19.46 -3.86 -7.99
C ALA A 145 -20.01 -4.28 -9.37
N ASP A 146 -21.31 -4.07 -9.59
CA ASP A 146 -22.00 -4.38 -10.85
C ASP A 146 -21.65 -3.40 -11.99
N GLU A 147 -21.25 -2.17 -11.66
CA GLU A 147 -20.77 -1.17 -12.64
C GLU A 147 -19.28 -1.36 -12.98
N ALA A 148 -18.56 -2.12 -12.17
CA ALA A 148 -17.11 -2.22 -12.25
C ALA A 148 -16.59 -3.37 -13.11
N SER A 149 -17.43 -4.38 -13.36
CA SER A 149 -17.12 -5.50 -14.25
C SER A 149 -17.32 -5.09 -15.72
N GLU A 150 -16.38 -4.32 -16.28
CA GLU A 150 -16.35 -4.04 -17.73
C GLU A 150 -15.87 -5.25 -18.56
N THR A 151 -15.20 -6.23 -17.94
CA THR A 151 -14.62 -7.41 -18.60
C THR A 151 -14.99 -8.71 -17.87
N SER A 152 -15.45 -9.73 -18.62
CA SER A 152 -15.91 -11.02 -18.10
C SER A 152 -14.86 -11.86 -17.33
N ASP A 153 -13.59 -11.50 -17.45
CA ASP A 153 -12.47 -12.26 -16.87
C ASP A 153 -11.92 -11.65 -15.57
N GLU A 154 -12.42 -10.49 -15.13
CA GLU A 154 -11.99 -9.82 -13.90
C GLU A 154 -12.64 -10.46 -12.65
N MET A 155 -11.83 -10.79 -11.64
CA MET A 155 -12.34 -11.27 -10.35
C MET A 155 -12.69 -10.07 -9.47
N VAL A 156 -13.96 -9.92 -9.09
CA VAL A 156 -14.42 -8.80 -8.24
C VAL A 156 -14.51 -9.24 -6.77
N ILE A 157 -13.82 -8.50 -5.90
CA ILE A 157 -13.92 -8.62 -4.44
C ILE A 157 -14.57 -7.34 -3.91
N GLY A 158 -15.85 -7.44 -3.53
CA GLY A 158 -16.68 -6.29 -3.15
C GLY A 158 -17.46 -6.51 -1.85
N CYS A 159 -18.26 -5.54 -1.44
CA CYS A 159 -19.01 -5.61 -0.17
C CYS A 159 -20.36 -6.29 -0.26
N THR A 160 -20.94 -6.37 -1.45
CA THR A 160 -22.05 -7.28 -1.73
C THR A 160 -21.52 -8.68 -1.98
N PRO A 161 -22.26 -9.74 -1.59
CA PRO A 161 -21.81 -11.11 -1.75
C PRO A 161 -21.69 -11.48 -3.25
N GLY A 162 -20.44 -11.55 -3.73
CA GLY A 162 -20.04 -12.16 -5.01
C GLY A 162 -19.21 -13.44 -4.79
N GLU A 163 -18.19 -13.68 -5.62
CA GLU A 163 -17.25 -14.82 -5.46
C GLU A 163 -16.40 -14.72 -4.17
N ALA A 164 -16.07 -13.49 -3.73
CA ALA A 164 -15.43 -13.21 -2.46
C ALA A 164 -15.90 -11.85 -1.89
N ALA A 165 -16.10 -11.77 -0.58
CA ALA A 165 -16.58 -10.57 0.10
C ALA A 165 -15.46 -9.80 0.80
N TRP A 166 -15.50 -8.48 0.69
CA TRP A 166 -14.66 -7.55 1.44
C TRP A 166 -15.26 -7.29 2.84
N PRO A 167 -14.46 -7.25 3.93
CA PRO A 167 -13.01 -7.44 3.98
C PRO A 167 -12.61 -8.91 3.83
N VAL A 168 -11.52 -9.14 3.10
CA VAL A 168 -10.94 -10.47 2.93
C VAL A 168 -10.29 -10.91 4.24
N THR A 169 -10.75 -12.04 4.80
CA THR A 169 -10.25 -12.58 6.08
C THR A 169 -9.42 -13.86 5.92
N ALA A 170 -9.37 -14.42 4.70
CA ALA A 170 -8.55 -15.57 4.34
C ALA A 170 -7.93 -15.35 2.95
N PRO A 171 -6.77 -15.96 2.63
CA PRO A 171 -6.15 -15.83 1.33
C PRO A 171 -7.11 -16.18 0.19
N VAL A 172 -7.18 -15.33 -0.82
CA VAL A 172 -7.95 -15.56 -2.06
C VAL A 172 -6.95 -15.89 -3.16
N PHE A 173 -7.02 -17.11 -3.68
CA PHE A 173 -6.15 -17.57 -4.77
C PHE A 173 -6.78 -17.22 -6.11
N VAL A 174 -6.10 -16.37 -6.86
CA VAL A 174 -6.52 -15.93 -8.18
C VAL A 174 -5.85 -16.84 -9.21
N VAL A 175 -6.62 -17.80 -9.75
CA VAL A 175 -6.17 -18.73 -10.79
C VAL A 175 -6.74 -18.34 -12.15
N ARG A 176 -5.93 -18.55 -13.18
CA ARG A 176 -6.33 -18.40 -14.58
C ARG A 176 -7.17 -19.63 -14.94
N ASN A 177 -8.41 -19.43 -15.40
CA ASN A 177 -9.21 -20.50 -16.01
C ASN A 177 -8.69 -20.85 -17.40
#